data_AF-A0A0B1NUP1-F1
#
_entry.id   AF-A0A0B1NUP1-F1
#
_cell.length_a   1.000
_cell.length_b   1.000
_cell.length_c   1.000
_cell.angle_alpha   90.00
_cell.angle_beta   90.00
_cell.angle_gamma   90.00
#
_symmetry.space_group_name_H-M   'P 1'
#
loop_
_entity.id
_entity.type
_entity.pdbx_description
1 polymer ?
#
loop_
_entity_poly.entity_id
_entity_poly.type
_entity_poly.pdbx_seq_one_letter_code
_entity_poly.pdbx_strand_id
1 'polypeptide(L)'
;MSCNETDITSVNRTQTGFALTIKDKEIRQKLLNDPVNLAPLEAKLEPASNLITYIIATVPVAALTKTDRWVVVDNDRVIAKITRVTNPTPQIVRLHGKTRPSVPHHSCLAHFTREQAPQPGFRIFDESGLAYTYKPRQTIQKCKRCLGYHPTRGCSRAPACENARQPCIIT
;
A
#
# COMPACT_ATOMS: atom_id res chain seq x y z
N MET A 1 24.27 -8.64 -21.83
CA MET A 1 23.59 -7.72 -22.76
C MET A 1 23.39 -6.39 -22.06
N SER A 2 23.83 -5.29 -22.67
CA SER A 2 24.01 -3.99 -22.01
C SER A 2 22.70 -3.20 -21.93
N CYS A 3 22.08 -3.16 -20.75
CA CYS A 3 21.31 -1.96 -20.38
C CYS A 3 22.36 -0.85 -20.22
N ASN A 4 22.30 0.18 -21.07
CA ASN A 4 23.21 1.30 -20.97
C ASN A 4 22.73 2.23 -19.85
N GLU A 5 23.62 2.96 -19.18
CA GLU A 5 23.23 3.95 -18.16
C GLU A 5 22.21 4.97 -18.68
N THR A 6 22.21 5.23 -19.99
CA THR A 6 21.27 6.12 -20.67
C THR A 6 19.83 5.63 -20.69
N ASP A 7 19.58 4.35 -20.42
CA ASP A 7 18.24 3.75 -20.46
C ASP A 7 17.47 3.96 -19.14
N ILE A 8 18.20 4.31 -18.07
CA ILE A 8 17.66 4.62 -16.76
C ILE A 8 17.36 6.12 -16.68
N THR A 9 16.08 6.47 -16.60
CA THR A 9 15.63 7.86 -16.43
C THR A 9 15.91 8.39 -15.04
N SER A 10 15.68 7.56 -14.01
CA SER A 10 15.93 7.96 -12.62
C SER A 10 16.06 6.77 -11.68
N VAL A 11 16.83 6.97 -10.62
CA VAL A 11 16.98 6.05 -9.49
C VAL A 11 16.56 6.79 -8.23
N ASN A 12 15.50 6.32 -7.58
CA ASN A 12 14.98 6.93 -6.36
C ASN A 12 15.14 5.97 -5.18
N ARG A 13 15.71 6.44 -4.09
CA ARG A 13 15.77 5.67 -2.85
C ARG A 13 14.37 5.57 -2.23
N THR A 14 13.99 4.37 -1.81
CA THR A 14 12.74 4.08 -1.11
C THR A 14 13.05 3.56 0.29
N GLN A 15 12.02 3.33 1.11
CA GLN A 15 12.19 2.79 2.46
C GLN A 15 12.76 1.36 2.44
N THR A 16 12.45 0.57 1.42
CA THR A 16 12.80 -0.86 1.32
C THR A 16 13.85 -1.16 0.26
N GLY A 17 14.42 -0.16 -0.41
CA GLY A 17 15.39 -0.35 -1.49
C GLY A 17 15.42 0.81 -2.47
N PHE A 18 15.46 0.51 -3.77
CA PHE A 18 15.51 1.52 -4.84
C PHE A 18 14.38 1.31 -5.84
N ALA A 19 13.87 2.41 -6.39
CA ALA A 19 12.91 2.43 -7.48
C ALA A 19 13.60 2.97 -8.74
N LEU A 20 13.65 2.14 -9.78
CA LEU A 20 14.22 2.49 -11.08
C LEU A 20 13.10 2.92 -12.03
N THR A 21 13.31 4.01 -12.75
CA THR A 21 12.46 4.42 -13.87
C THR A 21 13.23 4.22 -15.16
N ILE A 22 12.69 3.42 -16.07
CA ILE A 22 13.29 3.09 -17.36
C ILE A 22 12.51 3.83 -18.45
N LYS A 23 13.19 4.31 -19.49
CA LYS A 23 12.57 5.06 -20.60
C LYS A 23 11.55 4.23 -21.37
N ASP A 24 11.93 3.01 -21.73
CA ASP A 24 11.15 2.17 -22.63
C ASP A 24 10.61 0.90 -21.97
N LYS A 25 9.37 0.53 -22.31
CA LYS A 25 8.71 -0.67 -21.80
C LYS A 25 9.44 -1.94 -22.21
N GLU A 26 10.03 -1.98 -23.41
CA GLU A 26 10.77 -3.13 -23.92
C GLU A 26 12.07 -3.35 -23.15
N ILE A 27 12.82 -2.28 -22.89
CA ILE A 27 14.06 -2.33 -22.10
C ILE A 27 13.72 -2.74 -20.66
N ARG A 28 12.62 -2.21 -20.10
CA ARG A 28 12.12 -2.62 -18.78
C ARG A 28 11.84 -4.13 -18.72
N GLN A 29 11.20 -4.71 -19.73
CA GLN A 29 10.92 -6.14 -19.76
C GLN A 29 12.19 -6.99 -19.93
N LYS A 30 13.11 -6.56 -20.80
CA LYS A 30 14.42 -7.23 -20.96
C LYS A 30 15.19 -7.26 -19.63
N LEU A 31 15.21 -6.14 -18.90
CA LEU A 31 15.87 -6.04 -17.60
C LEU A 31 15.21 -6.95 -16.53
N LEU A 32 13.88 -7.07 -16.54
CA LEU A 32 13.17 -7.97 -15.62
C LEU A 32 13.39 -9.45 -15.94
N ASN A 33 13.61 -9.79 -17.22
CA ASN A 33 13.81 -11.16 -17.68
C ASN A 33 15.26 -11.64 -17.56
N ASP A 34 16.23 -10.73 -17.37
CA ASP A 34 17.66 -11.04 -17.22
C ASP A 34 18.18 -10.61 -15.82
N PRO A 35 17.84 -11.36 -14.76
CA PRO A 35 18.31 -11.07 -13.40
C PRO A 35 19.81 -11.37 -13.20
N VAL A 36 20.52 -11.88 -14.21
CA VAL A 36 21.84 -12.52 -14.08
C VAL A 36 22.94 -11.53 -13.65
N ASN A 37 22.78 -10.24 -13.89
CA ASN A 37 23.79 -9.22 -13.51
C ASN A 37 23.68 -8.69 -12.07
N LEU A 38 22.72 -9.17 -11.26
CA LEU A 38 22.53 -8.73 -9.87
C LEU A 38 23.03 -9.74 -8.83
N ALA A 39 23.51 -10.90 -9.26
CA ALA A 39 24.03 -11.96 -8.38
C ALA A 39 25.13 -11.49 -7.41
N PRO A 40 26.08 -10.60 -7.80
CA PRO A 40 27.08 -10.08 -6.86
C PRO A 40 26.51 -9.14 -5.79
N LEU A 41 25.30 -8.61 -5.98
CA LEU A 41 24.68 -7.63 -5.10
C LEU A 41 23.63 -8.24 -4.15
N GLU A 42 23.35 -9.55 -4.28
CA GLU A 42 22.22 -10.24 -3.62
C GLU A 42 20.88 -9.48 -3.75
N ALA A 43 20.75 -8.65 -4.78
CA ALA A 43 19.62 -7.74 -4.95
C ALA A 43 18.56 -8.40 -5.82
N LYS A 44 17.31 -8.38 -5.36
CA LYS A 44 16.16 -8.85 -6.12
C LYS A 44 15.56 -7.70 -6.92
N LEU A 45 15.54 -7.83 -8.25
CA LEU A 45 14.78 -6.92 -9.11
C LEU A 45 13.37 -7.45 -9.28
N GLU A 46 12.38 -6.61 -9.02
CA GLU A 46 10.96 -6.93 -9.19
C GLU A 46 10.25 -5.81 -9.96
N PRO A 47 9.19 -6.14 -10.72
CA PRO A 47 8.35 -5.12 -11.32
C PRO A 47 7.66 -4.29 -10.23
N ALA A 48 7.45 -3.00 -10.51
CA ALA A 48 6.65 -2.15 -9.63
C ALA A 48 5.24 -2.76 -9.43
N SER A 49 4.78 -2.79 -8.18
CA SER A 49 3.46 -3.32 -7.84
C SER A 49 2.38 -2.56 -8.62
N ASN A 50 1.57 -3.29 -9.38
CA ASN A 50 0.44 -2.77 -10.15
C ASN A 50 -0.91 -2.96 -9.43
N LEU A 51 -0.88 -3.13 -8.10
CA LEU A 51 -2.07 -3.42 -7.32
C LEU A 51 -2.90 -2.16 -7.06
N ILE A 52 -4.20 -2.25 -7.31
CA ILE A 52 -5.19 -1.32 -6.82
C ILE A 52 -5.73 -1.88 -5.50
N THR A 53 -5.72 -1.04 -4.48
CA THR A 53 -6.23 -1.43 -3.15
C THR A 53 -7.54 -0.71 -2.90
N TYR A 54 -8.57 -1.46 -2.52
CA TYR A 54 -9.82 -0.93 -2.00
C TYR A 54 -9.85 -1.08 -0.49
N ILE A 55 -10.34 -0.08 0.21
CA ILE A 55 -10.70 -0.18 1.62
C ILE A 55 -12.22 -0.35 1.74
N ILE A 56 -12.62 -1.31 2.54
CA ILE A 56 -14.02 -1.62 2.84
C ILE A 56 -14.21 -1.43 4.33
N ALA A 57 -15.06 -0.49 4.71
CA ALA A 57 -15.36 -0.18 6.10
C ALA A 57 -16.51 -1.03 6.62
N THR A 58 -16.62 -1.13 7.95
CA THR A 58 -17.74 -1.75 8.67
C THR A 58 -18.09 -3.16 8.21
N VAL A 59 -17.07 -3.97 7.86
CA VAL A 59 -17.25 -5.39 7.58
C VAL A 59 -17.61 -6.09 8.90
N PRO A 60 -18.77 -6.74 9.00
CA PRO A 60 -19.20 -7.37 10.24
C PRO A 60 -18.25 -8.52 10.60
N VAL A 61 -18.02 -8.74 11.91
CA VAL A 61 -17.18 -9.84 12.40
C VAL A 61 -17.89 -11.18 12.25
N ALA A 62 -19.21 -11.20 12.35
CA ALA A 62 -20.06 -12.35 12.09
C ALA A 62 -21.27 -11.93 11.28
N ALA A 63 -21.74 -12.78 10.39
CA ALA A 63 -22.92 -12.54 9.56
C ALA A 63 -23.88 -13.72 9.64
N LEU A 64 -25.18 -13.43 9.57
CA LEU A 64 -26.21 -14.45 9.42
C LEU A 64 -26.12 -15.06 8.02
N THR A 65 -26.05 -16.39 7.98
CA THR A 65 -26.16 -17.13 6.73
C THR A 65 -27.63 -17.28 6.34
N LYS A 66 -27.89 -17.75 5.11
CA LYS A 66 -29.23 -18.12 4.65
C LYS A 66 -29.91 -19.21 5.50
N THR A 67 -29.17 -19.90 6.35
CA THR A 67 -29.69 -20.92 7.28
C THR A 67 -29.84 -20.37 8.71
N ASP A 68 -29.93 -19.05 8.87
CA ASP A 68 -30.03 -18.34 10.16
C ASP A 68 -28.95 -18.70 11.19
N ARG A 69 -27.76 -19.09 10.72
CA ARG A 69 -26.60 -19.36 11.59
C ARG A 69 -25.63 -18.20 11.50
N TRP A 70 -25.23 -17.70 12.66
CA TRP A 70 -24.13 -16.75 12.77
C TRP A 70 -22.82 -17.44 12.44
N VAL A 71 -22.10 -16.90 11.46
CA VAL A 71 -20.77 -17.41 11.14
C VAL A 71 -19.77 -16.26 11.06
N VAL A 72 -18.59 -16.51 11.60
CA VAL A 72 -17.45 -15.60 11.56
C VAL A 72 -17.12 -15.26 10.10
N VAL A 73 -16.91 -13.98 9.84
CA VAL A 73 -16.50 -13.45 8.54
C VAL A 73 -14.97 -13.39 8.53
N ASP A 74 -14.37 -14.46 8.03
CA ASP A 74 -12.93 -14.55 7.75
C ASP A 74 -12.56 -13.92 6.39
N ASN A 75 -11.27 -13.88 6.09
CA ASN A 75 -10.78 -13.33 4.82
C ASN A 75 -11.33 -14.10 3.61
N ASP A 76 -11.48 -15.43 3.69
CA ASP A 76 -11.95 -16.26 2.58
C ASP A 76 -13.42 -15.97 2.24
N ARG A 77 -14.25 -15.74 3.26
CA ARG A 77 -15.63 -15.30 3.08
C ARG A 77 -15.72 -13.91 2.51
N VAL A 78 -14.84 -13.00 2.94
CA VAL A 78 -14.74 -11.67 2.33
C VAL A 78 -14.35 -11.78 0.86
N ILE A 79 -13.35 -12.61 0.52
CA ILE A 79 -12.94 -12.89 -0.87
C ILE A 79 -14.13 -13.42 -1.66
N ALA A 80 -14.79 -14.48 -1.19
CA ALA A 80 -15.93 -15.08 -1.88
C ALA A 80 -17.09 -14.08 -2.08
N LYS A 81 -17.36 -13.23 -1.08
CA LYS A 81 -18.40 -12.21 -1.16
C LYS A 81 -18.02 -11.10 -2.16
N ILE A 82 -16.76 -10.64 -2.14
CA ILE A 82 -16.24 -9.67 -3.11
C ILE A 82 -16.33 -10.23 -4.54
N THR A 83 -15.84 -11.45 -4.77
CA THR A 83 -15.91 -12.11 -6.07
C THR A 83 -17.35 -12.23 -6.54
N ARG A 84 -18.28 -12.61 -5.66
CA ARG A 84 -19.70 -12.71 -6.02
C ARG A 84 -20.34 -11.36 -6.37
N VAL A 85 -19.97 -10.27 -5.70
CA VAL A 85 -20.56 -8.95 -5.93
C VAL A 85 -19.93 -8.26 -7.15
N THR A 86 -18.62 -8.43 -7.34
CA THR A 86 -17.86 -7.64 -8.31
C THR A 86 -17.49 -8.42 -9.57
N ASN A 87 -17.51 -9.76 -9.52
CA ASN A 87 -16.99 -10.76 -10.47
C ASN A 87 -15.49 -11.08 -10.34
N PRO A 88 -14.54 -10.12 -10.32
CA PRO A 88 -13.13 -10.42 -10.10
C PRO A 88 -12.81 -10.90 -8.69
N THR A 89 -11.83 -11.78 -8.58
CA THR A 89 -11.29 -12.24 -7.30
C THR A 89 -10.11 -11.36 -6.87
N PRO A 90 -10.14 -10.78 -5.65
CA PRO A 90 -8.98 -10.06 -5.12
C PRO A 90 -7.81 -11.03 -4.90
N GLN A 91 -6.59 -10.59 -5.19
CA GLN A 91 -5.39 -11.38 -4.92
C GLN A 91 -5.12 -11.53 -3.42
N ILE A 92 -5.38 -10.49 -2.65
CA ILE A 92 -5.08 -10.46 -1.22
C ILE A 92 -6.20 -9.68 -0.50
N VAL A 93 -6.72 -10.25 0.59
CA VAL A 93 -7.57 -9.55 1.55
C VAL A 93 -6.92 -9.58 2.92
N ARG A 94 -6.84 -8.43 3.58
CA ARG A 94 -6.28 -8.32 4.94
C ARG A 94 -7.05 -7.32 5.79
N LEU A 95 -7.04 -7.55 7.09
CA LEU A 95 -7.61 -6.61 8.07
C LEU A 95 -6.86 -5.27 8.05
N HIS A 96 -7.61 -4.19 8.23
CA HIS A 96 -7.11 -2.82 8.25
C HIS A 96 -7.46 -2.12 9.55
N GLY A 97 -6.44 -1.53 10.18
CA GLY A 97 -6.59 -0.85 11.46
C GLY A 97 -6.65 -1.81 12.64
N LYS A 98 -6.83 -1.25 13.84
CA LYS A 98 -6.96 -2.05 15.07
C LYS A 98 -8.42 -2.45 15.24
N THR A 99 -8.69 -3.76 15.27
CA THR A 99 -9.99 -4.28 15.68
C THR A 99 -10.18 -3.97 17.16
N ARG A 100 -11.21 -3.18 17.49
CA ARG A 100 -11.58 -2.94 18.89
C ARG A 100 -12.48 -4.11 19.33
N PRO A 101 -12.19 -4.79 20.45
CA PRO A 101 -13.02 -5.91 20.92
C PRO A 101 -14.50 -5.53 21.13
N SER A 102 -14.78 -4.25 21.43
CA SER A 102 -16.12 -3.72 21.65
C SER A 102 -16.89 -3.34 20.37
N VAL A 103 -16.26 -3.44 19.19
CA VAL A 103 -16.89 -3.05 17.92
C VAL A 103 -17.08 -4.32 17.08
N PRO A 104 -18.33 -4.71 16.74
CA PRO A 104 -18.60 -5.95 16.01
C PRO A 104 -18.31 -5.83 14.50
N HIS A 105 -17.40 -4.93 14.11
CA HIS A 105 -17.02 -4.68 12.72
C HIS A 105 -15.53 -4.37 12.62
N HIS A 106 -14.94 -4.68 11.48
CA HIS A 106 -13.57 -4.34 11.12
C HIS A 106 -13.53 -3.67 9.75
N SER A 107 -12.42 -3.01 9.43
CA SER A 107 -12.15 -2.60 8.05
C SER A 107 -11.20 -3.60 7.41
N CYS A 108 -11.31 -3.82 6.11
CA CYS A 108 -10.37 -4.64 5.37
C CYS A 108 -9.84 -3.91 4.13
N LEU A 109 -8.67 -4.35 3.68
CA LEU A 109 -8.08 -3.97 2.40
C LEU A 109 -8.21 -5.15 1.44
N ALA A 110 -8.74 -4.90 0.25
CA ALA A 110 -8.79 -5.85 -0.85
C ALA A 110 -7.87 -5.37 -1.97
N HIS A 111 -6.93 -6.22 -2.37
CA HIS A 111 -5.93 -5.93 -3.39
C HIS A 111 -6.30 -6.63 -4.69
N PHE A 112 -6.36 -5.86 -5.77
CA PHE A 112 -6.62 -6.34 -7.13
C PHE A 112 -5.47 -5.97 -8.04
N THR A 113 -5.23 -6.75 -9.08
CA THR A 113 -4.46 -6.26 -10.22
C THR A 113 -5.22 -5.09 -10.85
N ARG A 114 -4.50 -4.10 -11.40
CA ARG A 114 -5.12 -2.95 -12.06
C ARG A 114 -6.13 -3.35 -13.15
N GLU A 115 -5.87 -4.43 -13.87
CA GLU A 115 -6.70 -4.90 -14.99
C GLU A 115 -7.99 -5.57 -14.53
N GLN A 116 -7.98 -6.18 -13.33
CA GLN A 116 -9.12 -6.90 -12.76
C GLN A 116 -9.80 -6.10 -11.65
N ALA A 117 -9.40 -4.86 -11.43
CA ALA A 117 -9.96 -4.03 -10.38
C ALA A 117 -11.40 -3.63 -10.74
N PRO A 118 -12.41 -3.96 -9.91
CA PRO A 118 -13.77 -3.52 -10.14
C PRO A 118 -13.88 -2.00 -9.99
N GLN A 119 -14.99 -1.42 -10.45
CA GLN A 119 -15.27 0.00 -10.21
C GLN A 119 -15.44 0.26 -8.70
N PRO A 120 -14.92 1.39 -8.17
CA PRO A 120 -15.16 1.78 -6.79
C PRO A 120 -16.67 1.97 -6.52
N GLY A 121 -17.06 1.84 -5.25
CA GLY A 121 -18.44 2.01 -4.81
C GLY A 121 -19.23 0.71 -4.63
N PHE A 122 -18.61 -0.47 -4.79
CA PHE A 122 -19.27 -1.73 -4.47
C PHE A 122 -19.45 -1.93 -2.97
N ARG A 123 -20.46 -2.70 -2.57
CA ARG A 123 -20.77 -3.04 -1.18
C ARG A 123 -20.86 -4.56 -1.04
N ILE A 124 -20.23 -5.12 -0.01
CA ILE A 124 -20.18 -6.58 0.19
C ILE A 124 -21.25 -7.09 1.15
N PHE A 125 -21.56 -6.36 2.21
CA PHE A 125 -22.65 -6.64 3.16
C PHE A 125 -23.53 -5.40 3.28
N ASP A 126 -24.81 -5.56 3.60
CA ASP A 126 -25.72 -4.41 3.70
C ASP A 126 -25.26 -3.39 4.75
N GLU A 127 -24.65 -3.87 5.83
CA GLU A 127 -24.04 -3.11 6.92
C GLU A 127 -22.65 -2.54 6.58
N SER A 128 -22.00 -3.04 5.53
CA SER A 128 -20.67 -2.57 5.13
C SER A 128 -20.74 -1.24 4.39
N GLY A 129 -19.71 -0.41 4.61
CA GLY A 129 -19.50 0.82 3.85
C GLY A 129 -19.19 0.53 2.38
N LEU A 130 -19.37 1.56 1.54
CA LEU A 130 -18.97 1.47 0.13
C LEU A 130 -17.45 1.35 0.02
N ALA A 131 -16.99 0.45 -0.85
CA ALA A 131 -15.57 0.27 -1.12
C ALA A 131 -15.03 1.49 -1.89
N TYR A 132 -13.90 2.04 -1.44
CA TYR A 132 -13.23 3.15 -2.14
C TYR A 132 -11.74 2.92 -2.26
N THR A 133 -11.11 3.58 -3.24
CA THR A 133 -9.68 3.40 -3.50
C THR A 133 -8.87 3.87 -2.29
N TYR A 134 -8.10 2.94 -1.73
CA TYR A 134 -7.20 3.22 -0.63
C TYR A 134 -5.97 3.98 -1.12
N LYS A 135 -5.75 5.17 -0.58
CA LYS A 135 -4.51 5.92 -0.76
C LYS A 135 -3.71 5.82 0.55
N PRO A 136 -2.51 5.21 0.52
CA PRO A 136 -1.65 5.22 1.69
C PRO A 136 -1.47 6.65 2.20
N ARG A 137 -1.54 6.84 3.52
CA ARG A 137 -1.10 8.11 4.09
C ARG A 137 0.34 8.33 3.69
N GLN A 138 0.63 9.50 3.12
CA GLN A 138 2.01 9.90 2.89
C GLN A 138 2.75 9.82 4.21
N THR A 139 3.90 9.15 4.20
CA THR A 139 4.76 9.10 5.37
C THR A 139 5.08 10.53 5.77
N ILE A 140 4.95 10.79 7.06
CA ILE A 140 5.29 12.08 7.63
C ILE A 140 6.77 12.31 7.31
N GLN A 141 7.03 13.32 6.49
CA GLN A 141 8.40 13.65 6.09
C GLN A 141 9.16 14.20 7.28
N LYS A 142 10.47 13.96 7.28
CA LYS A 142 11.36 14.60 8.25
C LYS A 142 11.38 16.10 7.95
N CYS A 143 10.99 16.91 8.92
CA CYS A 143 11.07 18.35 8.83
C CYS A 143 12.53 18.76 8.63
N LYS A 144 12.83 19.50 7.56
CA LYS A 144 14.19 19.98 7.27
C LYS A 144 14.73 20.95 8.33
N ARG A 145 13.85 21.63 9.08
CA ARG A 145 14.21 22.61 10.11
C ARG A 145 14.59 21.97 11.43
N CYS A 146 13.68 21.20 12.03
CA CYS A 146 13.86 20.65 13.38
C CYS A 146 14.26 19.17 13.39
N LEU A 147 14.38 18.55 12.21
CA LEU A 147 14.68 17.12 12.03
C LEU A 147 13.65 16.16 12.65
N GLY A 148 12.51 16.65 13.13
CA GLY A 148 11.39 15.84 13.62
C GLY A 148 10.44 15.36 12.53
N TYR A 149 9.67 14.29 12.80
CA TYR A 149 8.66 13.77 11.88
C TYR A 149 7.32 14.46 12.09
N HIS A 150 7.04 15.51 11.31
CA HIS A 150 5.73 16.16 11.19
C HIS A 150 5.64 16.91 9.84
N PRO A 151 4.43 17.33 9.39
CA PRO A 151 4.31 18.20 8.23
C PRO A 151 5.20 19.45 8.38
N THR A 152 6.01 19.76 7.36
CA THR A 152 7.00 20.86 7.45
C THR A 152 6.35 22.24 7.49
N ARG A 153 5.16 22.40 6.91
CA ARG A 153 4.41 23.67 6.95
C ARG A 153 4.02 24.00 8.39
N GLY A 154 4.43 25.17 8.88
CA GLY A 154 4.10 25.65 10.22
C GLY A 154 4.91 25.02 11.36
N CYS A 155 6.13 24.53 11.10
CA CYS A 155 7.01 24.00 12.16
C CYS A 155 7.34 25.08 13.21
N SER A 156 6.78 24.95 14.42
CA SER A 156 7.08 25.80 15.58
C SER A 156 8.26 25.29 16.42
N ARG A 157 8.81 24.11 16.11
CA ARG A 157 9.94 23.53 16.84
C ARG A 157 11.24 24.27 16.50
N ALA A 158 12.12 24.39 17.50
CA ALA A 158 13.46 24.94 17.33
C ALA A 158 14.21 24.19 16.21
N PRO A 159 15.03 24.87 15.38
CA PRO A 159 15.88 24.20 14.42
C PRO A 159 16.84 23.22 15.12
N ALA A 160 17.14 22.10 14.46
CA ALA A 160 18.18 21.21 14.94
C ALA A 160 19.53 21.66 14.37
N CYS A 161 20.59 21.60 15.18
CA CYS A 161 21.91 22.02 14.75
C CYS A 161 22.55 20.91 13.90
N GLU A 162 23.24 21.28 12.83
CA GLU A 162 23.82 20.33 11.85
C GLU A 162 24.89 19.41 12.47
N ASN A 163 25.44 19.78 13.63
CA ASN A 163 26.53 19.07 14.32
C ASN A 163 26.16 18.40 15.66
N ALA A 164 24.90 18.46 16.12
CA ALA A 164 24.52 17.78 17.36
C ALA A 164 23.03 17.39 17.37
N ARG A 165 22.72 16.24 17.96
CA ARG A 165 21.34 15.76 18.24
C ARG A 165 20.62 16.61 19.32
N GLN A 166 20.88 17.92 19.36
CA GLN A 166 20.31 18.87 20.32
C GLN A 166 19.65 20.07 19.61
N PRO A 167 18.57 20.63 20.20
CA PRO A 167 17.91 21.82 19.66
C PRO A 167 18.82 23.05 19.74
N CYS A 168 18.87 23.85 18.66
CA CYS A 168 19.56 25.13 18.68
C CYS A 168 18.77 26.12 19.54
N ILE A 169 19.40 26.67 20.58
CA ILE A 169 18.89 27.84 21.30
C ILE A 169 19.21 29.06 20.43
N ILE A 170 18.18 29.72 19.91
CA ILE A 170 18.33 31.01 19.23
C ILE A 170 18.00 32.06 20.30
N THR A 171 19.03 32.66 20.88
CA THR A 171 18.92 33.89 21.68
C THR A 171 18.75 35.11 20.79
#